data_AF-A0A4P9Y2H0-F1
#
_entry.id   AF-A0A4P9Y2H0-F1
#
_cell.length_a   1.000
_cell.length_b   1.000
_cell.length_c   1.000
_cell.angle_alpha   90.00
_cell.angle_beta   90.00
_cell.angle_gamma   90.00
#
_symmetry.space_group_name_H-M   'P 1'
#
loop_
_entity.id
_entity.type
_entity.pdbx_description
1 polymer ?
#
loop_
_entity_poly.entity_id
_entity_poly.type
_entity_poly.pdbx_seq_one_letter_code
_entity_poly.pdbx_strand_id
1 'polypeptide(L)'
;MSWPGGTSMTHPSPTTSAPPTPEPGTTKEFRKATDFVLTDHGENGILDPYRASSLPIYQTATFKQVSATEGGAYDYTRSGNPTRSHVGECEFI
;
A
#
# COMPACT_ATOMS: atom_id res chain seq x y z
N MET A 1 -34.76 4.30 -50.19
CA MET A 1 -33.87 3.13 -50.15
C MET A 1 -33.87 2.60 -48.72
N SER A 2 -34.64 1.55 -48.47
CA SER A 2 -34.76 0.88 -47.17
C SER A 2 -33.66 -0.18 -47.02
N TRP A 3 -32.87 -0.09 -45.95
CA TRP A 3 -31.87 -1.10 -45.61
C TRP A 3 -32.56 -2.35 -45.04
N PRO A 4 -32.16 -3.58 -45.45
CA PRO A 4 -32.76 -4.80 -44.94
C PRO A 4 -32.29 -5.06 -43.49
N GLY A 5 -33.19 -5.63 -42.69
CA GLY A 5 -33.07 -5.80 -41.25
C GLY A 5 -31.82 -6.56 -40.81
N GLY A 6 -31.11 -5.98 -39.83
CA GLY A 6 -30.00 -6.62 -39.14
C GLY A 6 -30.50 -7.68 -38.16
N THR A 7 -30.05 -8.91 -38.36
CA THR A 7 -30.25 -10.02 -37.42
C THR A 7 -29.55 -9.69 -36.10
N SER A 8 -30.29 -9.71 -34.99
CA SER A 8 -29.75 -9.52 -33.65
C SER A 8 -28.80 -10.66 -33.30
N MET A 9 -27.49 -10.43 -33.40
CA MET A 9 -26.47 -11.31 -32.82
C MET A 9 -26.36 -10.94 -31.34
N THR A 10 -27.04 -11.71 -30.47
CA THR A 10 -26.78 -11.66 -29.03
C THR A 10 -25.36 -12.17 -28.78
N HIS A 11 -24.40 -11.26 -28.67
CA HIS A 11 -23.09 -11.58 -28.12
C HIS A 11 -23.28 -11.93 -26.64
N PRO A 12 -22.84 -13.11 -26.16
CA PRO A 12 -22.77 -13.33 -24.73
C PRO A 12 -21.79 -12.30 -24.15
N SER A 13 -22.28 -11.47 -23.23
CA SER A 13 -21.43 -10.57 -22.45
C SER A 13 -20.28 -11.40 -21.87
N PRO A 14 -19.02 -10.92 -21.93
CA PRO A 14 -17.96 -11.56 -21.18
C PRO A 14 -18.41 -11.58 -19.72
N THR A 15 -18.58 -12.77 -19.16
CA THR A 15 -18.68 -12.97 -17.72
C THR A 15 -17.37 -12.48 -17.14
N THR A 16 -17.30 -11.17 -16.88
CA THR A 16 -16.26 -10.57 -16.06
C THR A 16 -16.54 -11.07 -14.64
N SER A 17 -16.08 -12.28 -14.35
CA SER A 17 -15.96 -12.73 -12.97
C SER A 17 -15.18 -11.65 -12.27
N ALA A 18 -15.84 -10.93 -11.35
CA ALA A 18 -15.19 -9.94 -10.51
C ALA A 18 -13.91 -10.57 -9.94
N PRO A 19 -12.79 -9.83 -9.87
CA PRO A 19 -11.59 -10.36 -9.23
C PRO A 19 -11.98 -10.89 -7.84
N PRO A 20 -11.47 -12.07 -7.44
CA PRO A 20 -11.83 -12.65 -6.16
C PRO A 20 -11.52 -11.64 -5.06
N THR A 21 -12.54 -11.29 -4.27
CA THR A 21 -12.38 -10.53 -3.03
C THR A 21 -11.28 -11.22 -2.22
N PRO A 22 -10.17 -10.53 -1.89
CA PRO A 22 -9.13 -11.15 -1.09
C PRO A 22 -9.72 -11.52 0.28
N GLU A 23 -9.76 -12.81 0.59
CA GLU A 23 -10.15 -13.27 1.91
C GLU A 23 -9.13 -12.76 2.95
N PRO A 24 -9.59 -12.20 4.08
CA PRO A 24 -8.70 -11.73 5.13
C PRO A 24 -7.94 -12.94 5.72
N GLY A 25 -6.62 -13.00 5.48
CA GLY A 25 -5.75 -14.01 6.09
C GLY A 25 -4.85 -14.80 5.13
N THR A 26 -4.97 -14.62 3.82
CA THR A 26 -3.98 -15.17 2.86
C THR A 26 -2.94 -14.10 2.53
N THR A 27 -1.72 -14.25 3.04
CA THR A 27 -0.55 -13.55 2.50
C THR A 27 -0.27 -14.16 1.12
N LYS A 28 -0.56 -13.40 0.06
CA LYS A 28 -0.15 -13.80 -1.30
C LYS A 28 1.37 -13.69 -1.39
N GLU A 29 2.06 -14.81 -1.54
CA GLU A 29 3.48 -14.80 -1.87
C GLU A 29 3.67 -14.30 -3.31
N PHE A 30 4.21 -13.10 -3.44
CA PHE A 30 4.55 -12.52 -4.73
C PHE A 30 5.96 -12.94 -5.17
N ARG A 31 6.21 -12.86 -6.48
CA ARG A 31 7.60 -12.97 -6.98
C ARG A 31 8.41 -11.79 -6.45
N LYS A 32 9.71 -11.99 -6.19
CA LYS A 32 10.61 -10.97 -5.62
C LYS A 32 10.52 -9.59 -6.29
N ALA A 33 10.39 -9.55 -7.62
CA ALA A 33 10.27 -8.30 -8.35
C ALA A 33 9.01 -7.50 -7.98
N THR A 34 7.90 -8.19 -7.72
CA THR A 34 6.65 -7.58 -7.27
C THR A 34 6.71 -7.23 -5.79
N ASP A 35 7.36 -8.08 -4.99
CA ASP A 35 7.55 -7.87 -3.55
C ASP A 35 8.32 -6.58 -3.24
N PHE A 36 9.42 -6.30 -3.96
CA PHE A 36 10.20 -5.06 -3.76
C PHE A 36 9.50 -3.78 -4.22
N VAL A 37 8.51 -3.87 -5.11
CA VAL A 37 7.74 -2.70 -5.58
C VAL A 37 6.55 -2.43 -4.67
N LEU A 38 6.16 -3.40 -3.85
CA LEU A 38 5.05 -3.25 -2.92
C LEU A 38 5.48 -2.38 -1.73
N THR A 39 5.00 -1.14 -1.72
CA THR A 39 5.26 -0.19 -0.63
C THR A 39 4.49 -0.53 0.65
N ASP A 40 3.38 -1.26 0.52
CA ASP A 40 2.47 -1.64 1.60
C ASP A 40 2.90 -3.01 2.17
N HIS A 41 3.86 -3.00 3.08
CA HIS A 41 4.14 -4.17 3.91
C HIS A 41 2.98 -4.28 4.89
N GLY A 42 2.23 -5.38 4.87
CA GLY A 42 0.92 -5.54 5.54
C GLY A 42 0.86 -5.26 7.05
N GLU A 43 0.19 -6.10 7.83
CA GLU A 43 -0.09 -5.84 9.25
C GLU A 43 1.13 -5.55 10.15
N ASN A 44 2.35 -5.86 9.68
CA ASN A 44 3.61 -5.68 10.39
C ASN A 44 4.51 -4.57 9.82
N GLY A 45 4.05 -3.82 8.82
CA GLY A 45 4.82 -2.77 8.15
C GLY A 45 4.49 -1.35 8.58
N ILE A 46 5.34 -0.40 8.18
CA ILE A 46 5.07 1.03 8.36
C ILE A 46 4.07 1.47 7.30
N LEU A 47 2.84 1.73 7.74
CA LEU A 47 1.77 2.22 6.89
C LEU A 47 1.79 3.74 6.86
N ASP A 48 1.86 4.29 5.65
CA ASP A 48 1.63 5.72 5.43
C ASP A 48 0.16 6.06 5.73
N PRO A 49 -0.14 7.04 6.60
CA PRO A 49 -1.51 7.43 6.94
C PRO A 49 -2.36 7.87 5.74
N TYR A 50 -1.70 8.31 4.66
CA TYR A 50 -2.36 8.84 3.46
C TYR A 50 -2.38 7.85 2.29
N ARG A 51 -1.82 6.64 2.45
CA ARG A 51 -1.76 5.59 1.42
C ARG A 51 -1.19 6.12 0.09
N ALA A 52 -0.14 6.94 0.16
CA ALA A 52 0.57 7.37 -1.04
C ALA A 52 1.08 6.15 -1.83
N SER A 53 1.15 6.27 -3.17
CA SER A 53 1.67 5.19 -4.03
C SER A 53 3.15 4.88 -3.79
N SER A 54 3.86 5.81 -3.15
CA SER A 54 5.27 5.70 -2.76
C SER A 54 5.43 6.34 -1.39
N LEU A 55 6.43 5.90 -0.62
CA LEU A 55 6.64 6.46 0.70
C LEU A 55 7.07 7.93 0.67
N PRO A 56 6.45 8.80 1.49
CA PRO A 56 6.93 10.15 1.69
C PRO A 56 8.34 10.20 2.30
N ILE A 57 9.08 11.26 1.97
CA ILE A 57 10.40 11.54 2.54
C ILE A 57 10.23 12.41 3.78
N TYR A 58 10.48 11.84 4.96
CA TYR A 58 10.38 12.53 6.24
C TYR A 58 11.68 13.27 6.57
N GLN A 59 11.93 14.39 5.89
CA GLN A 59 13.09 15.25 6.14
C GLN A 59 12.82 16.23 7.30
N THR A 60 12.74 15.69 8.51
CA THR A 60 12.58 16.47 9.75
C THR A 60 13.64 16.05 10.78
N ALA A 61 13.92 16.91 11.76
CA ALA A 61 14.76 16.54 12.90
C ALA A 61 13.94 15.87 14.02
N THR A 62 12.71 16.34 14.24
CA THR A 62 11.84 15.94 15.35
C THR A 62 10.41 15.65 14.89
N PHE A 63 9.66 14.95 15.75
CA PHE A 63 8.24 14.64 15.54
C PHE A 63 7.39 15.24 16.67
N LYS A 64 6.09 15.44 16.40
CA LYS A 64 5.16 15.96 17.39
C LYS A 64 4.81 14.85 18.40
N GLN A 65 5.09 15.09 19.67
CA GLN A 65 4.71 14.18 20.76
C GLN A 65 3.23 14.31 21.12
N VAL A 66 2.63 13.20 21.57
CA VAL A 66 1.23 13.13 22.01
C VAL A 66 1.05 13.87 23.33
N SER A 67 1.99 13.69 24.26
CA SER A 67 2.06 14.42 25.53
C SER A 67 3.51 14.52 26.02
N ALA A 68 3.73 15.16 27.17
CA ALA A 68 5.06 15.25 27.79
C ALA A 68 5.54 13.91 28.41
N THR A 69 4.63 12.97 28.65
CA THR A 69 4.93 11.69 29.34
C THR A 69 4.71 10.47 28.47
N GLU A 70 4.02 10.61 27.33
CA GLU A 70 3.71 9.54 26.40
C GLU A 70 4.39 9.83 25.05
N GLY A 71 5.32 8.95 24.67
CA GLY A 71 6.08 9.06 23.43
C GLY A 71 5.28 8.58 22.21
N GLY A 72 5.48 9.23 21.08
CA GLY A 72 5.03 8.74 19.78
C GLY A 72 5.93 7.64 19.22
N ALA A 73 5.53 7.03 18.10
CA ALA A 73 6.34 6.04 17.39
C ALA A 73 7.71 6.58 16.93
N TYR A 74 7.81 7.90 16.76
CA TYR A 74 9.04 8.60 16.43
C TYR A 74 9.16 9.85 17.30
N ASP A 75 10.37 10.19 17.72
CA ASP A 75 10.65 11.37 18.53
C ASP A 75 11.73 12.25 17.89
N TYR A 76 12.89 11.64 17.61
CA TYR A 76 14.00 12.27 16.92
C TYR A 76 14.48 11.42 15.74
N THR A 77 14.80 12.04 14.60
CA THR A 77 15.16 11.32 13.36
C THR A 77 16.37 10.39 13.51
N ARG A 78 17.26 10.68 14.46
CA ARG A 78 18.38 9.77 14.77
C ARG A 78 17.89 8.46 15.37
N SER A 79 17.00 8.49 16.37
CA SER A 79 16.46 7.26 16.98
C SER A 79 15.51 6.53 16.04
N GLY A 80 14.72 7.26 15.24
CA GLY A 80 13.84 6.65 14.25
C GLY A 80 13.33 7.62 13.20
N ASN A 81 13.11 7.13 11.97
CA ASN A 81 12.55 7.91 10.88
C ASN A 81 11.69 7.01 9.97
N PRO A 82 10.44 7.38 9.63
CA PRO A 82 9.55 6.53 8.84
C PRO A 82 10.15 6.08 7.50
N THR A 83 10.88 6.97 6.81
CA THR A 83 11.52 6.64 5.53
C THR A 83 12.63 5.60 5.70
N ARG A 84 13.44 5.71 6.77
CA ARG A 84 14.51 4.74 7.06
C ARG A 84 13.94 3.39 7.48
N SER A 85 12.98 3.41 8.39
CA SER A 85 12.41 2.18 8.94
C SER A 85 11.70 1.33 7.88
N HIS A 86 11.25 1.91 6.77
CA HIS A 86 10.74 1.15 5.62
C HIS A 86 11.81 0.37 4.84
N VAL A 87 13.04 0.89 4.72
CA VAL A 87 14.09 0.27 3.89
C VAL A 87 14.75 -0.94 4.57
N GLY A 88 14.50 -1.13 5.88
CA GLY A 88 15.14 -2.16 6.69
C GLY A 88 16.44 -1.64 7.29
N GLU A 89 16.51 -1.67 8.63
CA GLU A 89 17.55 -1.08 9.52
C GLU A 89 17.41 0.44 9.74
N CYS A 90 17.50 1.01 10.95
CA CYS A 90 18.12 0.56 12.20
C CYS A 90 17.44 1.28 13.38
N GLU A 91 17.05 0.50 14.39
CA GLU A 91 16.87 0.89 15.80
C GLU A 91 18.26 0.78 16.46
N PHE A 92 18.90 1.89 16.81
CA PHE A 92 19.91 1.96 17.88
C PHE A 92 20.33 3.42 18.11
N ILE A 93 19.67 4.09 19.06
CA ILE A 93 20.31 4.69 20.24
C ILE A 93 19.28 4.65 21.37
#